data_AF-A0A0G3GYW7-F1
#
_entry.id   AF-A0A0G3GYW7-F1
#
_cell.length_a   1.000
_cell.length_b   1.000
_cell.length_c   1.000
_cell.angle_alpha   90.00
_cell.angle_beta   90.00
_cell.angle_gamma   90.00
#
_symmetry.space_group_name_H-M   'P 1'
#
loop_
_entity.id
_entity.type
_entity.pdbx_description
1 polymer ?
#
loop_
_entity_poly.entity_id
_entity_poly.type
_entity_poly.pdbx_seq_one_letter_code
_entity_poly.pdbx_strand_id
1 'polypeptide(L)'
;MLVVYALRRYSTIVEVDIVAEINADRTQVFRWGVTDFGNLHWHDCLIHGISIGNDTLNLTFDIDYLLQWPTENERGKFLVVRCDLVFFDTRDLVIECASMYPSLEIGTIRMETPESGEEITDNEPERKKFFLECQEGVLSFTATGFEQTATGEPTWCNTAYSLRKT
;
A
#
# COMPACT_ATOMS: atom_id res chain seq x y z
N MET A 1 -17.44 -9.03 -19.58
CA MET A 1 -16.14 -9.36 -20.20
C MET A 1 -15.67 -8.13 -20.95
N LEU A 2 -14.84 -7.30 -20.33
CA LEU A 2 -14.06 -6.31 -21.06
C LEU A 2 -12.60 -6.48 -20.62
N VAL A 3 -11.79 -6.90 -21.59
CA VAL A 3 -10.35 -7.03 -21.52
C VAL A 3 -9.80 -5.76 -22.17
N VAL A 4 -8.90 -5.03 -21.52
CA VAL A 4 -8.07 -4.04 -22.21
C VAL A 4 -6.62 -4.21 -21.76
N TYR A 5 -5.80 -4.68 -22.69
CA TYR A 5 -4.34 -4.63 -22.64
C TYR A 5 -3.88 -3.45 -23.50
N ALA A 6 -2.92 -2.66 -23.02
CA ALA A 6 -2.00 -1.92 -23.89
C ALA A 6 -0.64 -1.71 -23.19
N LEU A 7 0.41 -2.25 -23.81
CA LEU A 7 1.81 -2.23 -23.40
C LEU A 7 2.60 -1.09 -24.08
N ARG A 8 3.66 -0.62 -23.40
CA ARG A 8 4.89 0.10 -23.88
C ARG A 8 4.74 1.60 -24.21
N ARG A 9 5.58 2.54 -23.75
CA ARG A 9 6.99 2.57 -23.26
C ARG A 9 7.21 3.83 -22.39
N TYR A 10 7.98 3.69 -21.30
CA TYR A 10 8.74 4.70 -20.52
C TYR A 10 8.03 5.95 -19.98
N SER A 11 7.89 5.97 -18.64
CA SER A 11 7.98 7.11 -17.70
C SER A 11 6.85 8.15 -17.53
N THR A 12 5.63 8.01 -18.06
CA THR A 12 4.60 9.06 -17.80
C THR A 12 3.12 8.64 -17.88
N ILE A 13 2.75 7.34 -17.87
CA ILE A 13 1.37 6.94 -18.26
C ILE A 13 0.49 6.37 -17.12
N VAL A 14 0.97 6.17 -15.88
CA VAL A 14 0.13 5.49 -14.87
C VAL A 14 -0.71 6.43 -13.97
N GLU A 15 -0.42 7.74 -13.93
CA GLU A 15 -1.20 8.67 -13.08
C GLU A 15 -2.59 9.02 -13.64
N VAL A 16 -2.82 8.87 -14.95
CA VAL A 16 -3.98 9.50 -15.61
C VAL A 16 -5.28 8.67 -15.54
N ASP A 17 -5.21 7.35 -15.31
CA ASP A 17 -6.41 6.51 -15.35
C ASP A 17 -7.10 6.33 -14.00
N ILE A 18 -6.35 6.27 -12.88
CA ILE A 18 -6.94 6.01 -11.56
C ILE A 18 -7.83 7.18 -11.11
N VAL A 19 -7.37 8.42 -11.29
CA VAL A 19 -8.11 9.62 -10.87
C VAL A 19 -9.35 9.85 -11.72
N ALA A 20 -9.30 9.50 -13.00
CA ALA A 20 -10.46 9.58 -13.90
C ALA A 20 -11.54 8.56 -13.52
N GLU A 21 -11.15 7.33 -13.18
CA GLU A 21 -12.07 6.28 -12.71
C GLU A 21 -12.70 6.63 -11.35
N ILE A 22 -11.91 7.17 -10.40
CA ILE A 22 -12.42 7.64 -9.10
C ILE A 22 -13.51 8.70 -9.27
N ASN A 23 -13.31 9.67 -10.17
CA ASN A 23 -14.24 10.78 -10.33
C ASN A 23 -15.54 10.38 -11.05
N ALA A 24 -15.56 9.25 -11.77
CA ALA A 24 -16.70 8.82 -12.57
C ALA A 24 -17.77 8.04 -11.78
N ASP A 25 -17.39 7.37 -10.68
CA ASP A 25 -18.32 6.59 -9.86
C ASP A 25 -17.98 6.67 -8.37
N ARG A 26 -18.75 7.48 -7.64
CA ARG A 26 -18.61 7.71 -6.19
C ARG A 26 -18.98 6.50 -5.32
N THR A 27 -19.32 5.36 -5.92
CA THR A 27 -19.66 4.12 -5.21
C THR A 27 -18.61 3.01 -5.35
N GLN A 28 -17.53 3.24 -6.13
CA GLN A 28 -16.47 2.25 -6.25
C GLN A 28 -15.56 2.22 -5.01
N VAL A 29 -15.44 1.02 -4.45
CA VAL A 29 -14.40 0.69 -3.47
C VAL A 29 -13.14 0.32 -4.27
N PHE A 30 -12.11 1.16 -4.22
CA PHE A 30 -10.82 0.87 -4.84
C PHE A 30 -10.14 -0.24 -4.06
N ARG A 31 -9.75 -1.30 -4.76
CA ARG A 31 -9.10 -2.48 -4.19
C ARG A 31 -7.92 -2.86 -5.07
N TRP A 32 -6.77 -3.02 -4.44
CA TRP A 32 -5.54 -3.45 -5.09
C TRP A 32 -5.02 -4.71 -4.41
N GLY A 33 -4.46 -5.62 -5.20
CA GLY A 33 -3.90 -6.86 -4.69
C GLY A 33 -2.49 -7.14 -5.22
N VAL A 34 -2.05 -8.39 -5.06
CA VAL A 34 -0.71 -8.83 -5.45
C VAL A 34 -0.37 -8.54 -6.91
N THR A 35 -1.35 -8.62 -7.81
CA THR A 35 -1.16 -8.32 -9.25
C THR A 35 -0.87 -6.85 -9.53
N ASP A 36 -1.26 -5.95 -8.62
CA ASP A 36 -1.11 -4.50 -8.75
C ASP A 36 0.17 -4.00 -8.08
N PHE A 37 0.88 -4.85 -7.31
CA PHE A 37 2.01 -4.47 -6.46
C PHE A 37 3.07 -3.62 -7.17
N GLY A 38 3.41 -3.96 -8.42
CA GLY A 38 4.42 -3.25 -9.20
C GLY A 38 3.96 -1.90 -9.76
N ASN A 39 2.65 -1.61 -9.73
CA ASN A 39 2.05 -0.36 -10.18
C ASN A 39 1.66 0.57 -9.02
N LEU A 40 1.69 0.08 -7.78
CA LEU A 40 1.41 0.87 -6.59
C LEU A 40 2.58 1.77 -6.23
N HIS A 41 2.28 3.00 -5.84
CA HIS A 41 3.24 3.98 -5.37
C HIS A 41 3.28 3.92 -3.84
N TRP A 42 4.24 3.18 -3.31
CA TRP A 42 4.31 2.86 -1.89
C TRP A 42 4.87 3.98 -0.99
N HIS A 43 5.36 5.05 -1.59
CA HIS A 43 6.08 6.09 -0.86
C HIS A 43 5.14 7.14 -0.27
N ASP A 44 5.63 7.81 0.77
CA ASP A 44 4.98 8.92 1.48
C ASP A 44 3.59 8.57 2.03
N CYS A 45 3.40 7.31 2.44
CA CYS A 45 2.15 6.83 3.04
C CYS A 45 2.28 6.79 4.57
N LEU A 46 1.48 7.59 5.27
CA LEU A 46 1.51 7.60 6.75
C LEU A 46 0.73 6.41 7.32
N ILE A 47 1.32 5.70 8.28
CA ILE A 47 0.66 4.65 9.07
C ILE A 47 0.05 5.27 10.33
N HIS A 48 -1.26 5.15 10.47
CA HIS A 48 -2.04 5.61 11.64
C HIS A 48 -2.31 4.51 12.66
N GLY A 49 -2.25 3.26 12.24
CA GLY A 49 -2.55 2.12 13.10
C GLY A 49 -1.99 0.81 12.56
N ILE A 50 -1.65 -0.07 13.49
CA ILE A 50 -1.24 -1.45 13.20
C ILE A 50 -2.15 -2.35 14.03
N SER A 51 -2.83 -3.28 13.37
CA SER A 51 -3.67 -4.28 14.00
C SER A 51 -3.16 -5.67 13.68
N ILE A 52 -2.95 -6.48 14.73
CA ILE A 52 -2.55 -7.89 14.63
C ILE A 52 -3.80 -8.73 14.93
N GLY A 53 -4.31 -9.43 13.92
CA GLY A 53 -5.52 -10.22 14.02
C GLY A 53 -5.30 -11.52 14.79
N ASN A 54 -5.90 -11.65 15.98
CA ASN A 54 -5.74 -12.83 16.82
C ASN A 54 -6.29 -14.13 16.18
N ASP A 55 -7.36 -14.05 15.39
CA ASP A 55 -8.06 -15.23 14.85
C ASP A 55 -7.79 -15.49 13.36
N THR A 56 -7.35 -14.46 12.63
CA THR A 56 -7.16 -14.52 11.16
C THR A 56 -5.70 -14.54 10.74
N LEU A 57 -4.76 -14.37 11.68
CA LEU A 57 -3.33 -14.14 11.41
C LEU A 57 -3.08 -12.95 10.46
N ASN A 58 -4.06 -12.07 10.26
CA ASN A 58 -3.87 -10.92 9.37
C ASN A 58 -3.11 -9.81 10.08
N LEU A 59 -2.24 -9.14 9.33
CA LEU A 59 -1.61 -7.89 9.74
C LEU A 59 -2.23 -6.76 8.94
N THR A 60 -2.85 -5.80 9.62
CA THR A 60 -3.53 -4.67 8.98
C THR A 60 -2.83 -3.37 9.35
N PHE A 61 -2.50 -2.59 8.33
CA PHE A 61 -2.04 -1.22 8.43
C PHE A 61 -3.16 -0.28 8.02
N ASP A 62 -3.50 0.65 8.90
CA ASP A 62 -4.39 1.75 8.59
C ASP A 62 -3.55 2.91 8.06
N ILE A 63 -3.65 3.20 6.75
CA ILE A 63 -2.75 4.14 6.07
C ILE A 63 -3.51 5.26 5.38
N ASP A 64 -2.84 6.40 5.22
CA ASP A 64 -3.21 7.42 4.25
C ASP A 64 -2.36 7.19 2.98
N TYR A 65 -2.98 6.65 1.93
CA TYR A 65 -2.32 6.31 0.67
C TYR A 65 -2.31 7.50 -0.29
N LEU A 66 -1.13 7.82 -0.83
CA LEU A 66 -0.95 8.90 -1.79
C LEU A 66 -1.33 8.44 -3.21
N LEU A 67 -2.46 8.93 -3.71
CA LEU A 67 -2.94 8.61 -5.07
C LEU A 67 -2.24 9.43 -6.14
N GLN A 68 -1.97 10.71 -5.86
CA GLN A 68 -1.42 11.63 -6.85
C GLN A 68 -0.53 12.70 -6.22
N TRP A 69 0.61 12.96 -6.86
CA TRP A 69 1.47 14.09 -6.55
C TRP A 69 0.90 15.41 -7.09
N PRO A 70 1.22 16.54 -6.47
CA PRO A 70 0.91 17.85 -7.02
C PRO A 70 1.51 18.02 -8.41
N THR A 71 0.65 18.37 -9.38
CA THR A 71 1.11 18.84 -10.68
C THR A 71 1.44 20.34 -10.62
N GLU A 72 2.18 20.86 -11.61
CA GLU A 72 2.54 22.30 -11.69
C GLU A 72 1.32 23.24 -11.58
N ASN A 73 0.14 22.77 -12.02
CA ASN A 73 -1.11 23.53 -11.97
C ASN A 73 -1.85 23.44 -10.62
N GLU A 74 -1.49 22.48 -9.76
CA GLU A 74 -2.21 22.11 -8.54
C GLU A 74 -1.49 22.55 -7.27
N ARG A 75 -0.97 23.79 -7.20
CA ARG A 75 -0.52 24.53 -5.98
C ARG A 75 -0.05 23.69 -4.77
N GLY A 76 0.79 22.67 -4.96
CA GLY A 76 1.29 21.83 -3.86
C GLY A 76 0.23 21.02 -3.11
N LYS A 77 -0.86 20.62 -3.77
CA LYS A 77 -1.87 19.72 -3.18
C LYS A 77 -1.64 18.28 -3.59
N PHE A 78 -1.82 17.37 -2.65
CA PHE A 78 -1.67 15.93 -2.79
C PHE A 78 -3.06 15.30 -2.78
N LEU A 79 -3.34 14.34 -3.66
CA LEU A 79 -4.57 13.56 -3.59
C LEU A 79 -4.32 12.34 -2.73
N VAL A 80 -4.97 12.26 -1.58
CA VAL A 80 -4.75 11.19 -0.60
C VAL A 80 -6.06 10.49 -0.31
N VAL A 81 -6.01 9.18 -0.04
CA VAL A 81 -7.19 8.39 0.37
C VAL A 81 -6.83 7.50 1.57
N ARG A 82 -7.78 7.32 2.49
CA ARG A 82 -7.63 6.37 3.59
C ARG A 82 -7.73 4.94 3.06
N CYS A 83 -6.81 4.08 3.44
CA CYS A 83 -6.79 2.68 3.03
C CYS A 83 -6.54 1.75 4.23
N ASP A 84 -7.18 0.58 4.18
CA ASP A 84 -6.73 -0.58 4.94
C ASP A 84 -5.77 -1.39 4.04
N LEU A 85 -4.52 -1.55 4.46
CA LEU A 85 -3.54 -2.42 3.83
C LEU A 85 -3.39 -3.69 4.69
N VAL A 86 -3.94 -4.80 4.19
CA VAL A 86 -4.04 -6.08 4.89
C VAL A 86 -3.10 -7.10 4.27
N PHE A 87 -2.26 -7.73 5.08
CA PHE A 87 -1.46 -8.88 4.71
C PHE A 87 -2.07 -10.16 5.31
N PHE A 88 -2.20 -11.19 4.48
CA PHE A 88 -2.94 -12.40 4.82
C PHE A 88 -2.03 -13.51 5.35
N ASP A 89 -2.46 -14.16 6.44
CA ASP A 89 -1.72 -15.25 7.09
C ASP A 89 -0.26 -14.82 7.34
N THR A 90 -0.11 -13.78 8.15
CA THR A 90 1.17 -13.14 8.45
C THR A 90 1.91 -13.91 9.55
N ARG A 91 3.20 -14.14 9.35
CA ARG A 91 4.10 -14.79 10.32
C ARG A 91 5.40 -14.01 10.45
N ASP A 92 6.15 -14.32 11.52
CA ASP A 92 7.51 -13.81 11.75
C ASP A 92 7.61 -12.28 11.73
N LEU A 93 6.60 -11.60 12.31
CA LEU A 93 6.57 -10.15 12.39
C LEU A 93 7.70 -9.61 13.27
N VAL A 94 8.55 -8.81 12.66
CA VAL A 94 9.61 -8.03 13.31
C VAL A 94 9.37 -6.55 13.02
N ILE A 95 9.40 -5.73 14.07
CA ILE A 95 9.25 -4.28 13.98
C ILE A 95 10.49 -3.64 14.59
N GLU A 96 11.29 -2.98 13.76
CA GLU A 96 12.52 -2.28 14.17
C GLU A 96 12.42 -0.81 13.79
N CYS A 97 11.88 0.02 14.70
CA CYS A 97 11.72 1.45 14.47
C CYS A 97 12.38 2.28 15.57
N ALA A 98 12.98 3.39 15.17
CA ALA A 98 13.51 4.41 16.07
C ALA A 98 13.16 5.79 15.49
N SER A 99 12.17 6.46 16.08
CA SER A 99 11.75 7.78 15.63
C SER A 99 11.95 8.86 16.69
N MET A 100 12.34 10.04 16.23
CA MET A 100 12.33 11.27 17.03
C MET A 100 10.95 11.95 17.02
N TYR A 101 10.06 11.56 16.11
CA TYR A 101 8.72 12.10 15.96
C TYR A 101 7.67 10.98 16.05
N PRO A 102 6.44 11.25 16.52
CA PRO A 102 5.41 10.21 16.64
C PRO A 102 4.74 9.95 15.28
N SER A 103 5.53 9.65 14.25
CA SER A 103 5.09 9.28 12.90
C SER A 103 5.73 7.95 12.49
N LEU A 104 5.06 7.25 11.58
CA LEU A 104 5.61 6.11 10.86
C LEU A 104 5.19 6.22 9.40
N GLU A 105 6.14 6.51 8.52
CA GLU A 105 5.88 6.81 7.11
C GLU A 105 6.55 5.77 6.22
N ILE A 106 5.76 5.12 5.36
CA ILE A 106 6.27 4.15 4.38
C ILE A 106 7.02 4.91 3.28
N GLY A 107 8.31 4.61 3.13
CA GLY A 107 9.10 5.07 1.99
C GLY A 107 8.99 4.09 0.81
N THR A 108 8.96 2.78 1.08
CA THR A 108 8.71 1.77 0.06
C THR A 108 8.26 0.45 0.68
N ILE A 109 7.63 -0.40 -0.13
CA ILE A 109 7.38 -1.80 0.21
C ILE A 109 8.15 -2.69 -0.76
N ARG A 110 8.94 -3.61 -0.20
CA ARG A 110 9.66 -4.66 -0.94
C ARG A 110 9.00 -6.01 -0.69
N MET A 111 8.84 -6.78 -1.76
CA MET A 111 8.32 -8.14 -1.74
C MET A 111 9.36 -9.06 -2.36
N GLU A 112 9.79 -10.07 -1.61
CA GLU A 112 10.76 -11.06 -2.04
C GLU A 112 10.12 -12.45 -2.08
N THR A 113 10.41 -13.17 -3.16
CA THR A 113 10.13 -14.61 -3.22
C THR A 113 11.23 -15.33 -2.42
N PRO A 114 10.88 -16.32 -1.58
CA PRO A 114 11.88 -17.11 -0.87
C PRO A 114 12.92 -17.71 -1.83
N GLU A 115 14.18 -17.81 -1.40
CA GLU A 115 15.20 -18.50 -2.20
C GLU A 115 14.79 -19.95 -2.42
N SER A 116 15.01 -20.45 -3.64
CA SER A 116 14.68 -21.83 -4.02
C SER A 116 15.46 -22.82 -3.14
N GLY A 117 14.77 -23.43 -2.18
CA GLY A 117 15.40 -24.33 -1.19
C GLY A 117 14.56 -24.55 0.06
N GLU A 118 13.63 -23.66 0.37
CA GLU A 118 12.58 -23.94 1.35
C GLU A 118 11.56 -24.88 0.73
N GLU A 119 11.36 -26.06 1.33
CA GLU A 119 10.35 -27.03 0.91
C GLU A 119 8.97 -26.36 0.94
N ILE A 120 8.46 -25.98 -0.23
CA ILE A 120 7.03 -25.78 -0.41
C ILE A 120 6.43 -27.17 -0.24
N THR A 121 5.99 -27.49 0.98
CA THR A 121 5.16 -28.67 1.19
C THR A 121 3.91 -28.47 0.34
N ASP A 122 3.52 -29.47 -0.47
CA ASP A 122 2.45 -29.40 -1.48
C ASP A 122 1.07 -28.89 -0.97
N ASN A 123 0.90 -28.66 0.33
CA ASN A 123 -0.35 -28.27 0.99
C ASN A 123 -0.37 -26.86 1.61
N GLU A 124 0.72 -26.09 1.60
CA GLU A 124 0.71 -24.71 2.12
C GLU A 124 0.77 -23.67 0.99
N PRO A 125 -0.01 -22.57 1.08
CA PRO A 125 0.09 -21.47 0.12
C PRO A 125 1.47 -20.83 0.15
N GLU A 126 1.99 -20.45 -1.03
CA GLU A 126 3.27 -19.76 -1.18
C GLU A 126 3.29 -18.48 -0.31
N ARG A 127 4.31 -18.35 0.54
CA ARG A 127 4.55 -17.12 1.32
C ARG A 127 5.66 -16.31 0.68
N LYS A 128 5.49 -15.00 0.72
CA LYS A 128 6.51 -14.03 0.31
C LYS A 128 6.98 -13.26 1.54
N LYS A 129 8.23 -12.84 1.51
CA LYS A 129 8.80 -11.98 2.54
C LYS A 129 8.52 -10.53 2.16
N PHE A 130 7.93 -9.79 3.08
CA PHE A 130 7.63 -8.38 2.91
C PHE A 130 8.53 -7.54 3.82
N PHE A 131 8.95 -6.39 3.29
CA PHE A 131 9.66 -5.35 4.02
C PHE A 131 8.94 -4.04 3.79
N LEU A 132 8.42 -3.45 4.86
CA LEU A 132 7.91 -2.08 4.86
C LEU A 132 9.04 -1.20 5.36
N GLU A 133 9.75 -0.59 4.41
CA GLU A 133 10.86 0.31 4.67
C GLU A 133 10.28 1.70 4.95
N CYS A 134 10.22 2.05 6.23
CA CYS A 134 9.72 3.33 6.70
C CYS A 134 10.87 4.33 6.90
N GLN A 135 10.56 5.62 6.95
CA GLN A 135 11.55 6.65 7.28
C GLN A 135 12.18 6.42 8.67
N GLU A 136 11.40 5.84 9.58
CA GLU A 136 11.76 5.61 10.98
C GLU A 136 12.34 4.22 11.25
N GLY A 137 12.41 3.33 10.27
CA GLY A 137 12.86 1.96 10.47
C GLY A 137 12.23 0.96 9.51
N VAL A 138 12.26 -0.32 9.86
CA VAL A 138 11.79 -1.40 8.97
C VAL A 138 10.86 -2.34 9.73
N LEU A 139 9.75 -2.69 9.09
CA LEU A 139 8.91 -3.82 9.50
C LEU A 139 9.13 -4.94 8.50
N SER A 140 9.29 -6.18 8.99
CA SER A 140 9.42 -7.35 8.12
C SER A 140 8.59 -8.51 8.63
N PHE A 141 8.07 -9.30 7.71
CA PHE A 141 7.22 -10.46 7.99
C PHE A 141 7.08 -11.33 6.74
N THR A 142 6.50 -12.52 6.88
CA THR A 142 6.05 -13.35 5.75
C THR A 142 4.53 -13.33 5.65
N ALA A 143 3.99 -13.33 4.44
CA ALA A 143 2.55 -13.38 4.19
C ALA A 143 2.24 -14.10 2.88
N THR A 144 1.03 -14.63 2.75
CA THR A 144 0.56 -15.33 1.54
C THR A 144 0.13 -14.38 0.42
N GLY A 145 -0.07 -13.11 0.77
CA GLY A 145 -0.46 -12.05 -0.14
C GLY A 145 -0.88 -10.80 0.63
N PHE A 146 -1.38 -9.82 -0.09
CA PHE A 146 -1.92 -8.60 0.50
C PHE A 146 -3.11 -8.08 -0.30
N GLU A 147 -3.81 -7.16 0.34
CA GLU A 147 -4.86 -6.34 -0.24
C GLU A 147 -4.80 -4.94 0.34
N GLN A 148 -4.95 -3.93 -0.51
CA GLN A 148 -5.18 -2.56 -0.10
C GLN A 148 -6.60 -2.17 -0.53
N THR A 149 -7.40 -1.66 0.39
CA THR A 149 -8.78 -1.22 0.12
C THR A 149 -8.98 0.21 0.58
N ALA A 150 -9.44 1.08 -0.31
CA ALA A 150 -9.84 2.44 0.04
C ALA A 150 -11.10 2.42 0.94
N THR A 151 -11.03 3.09 2.09
CA THR A 151 -12.10 3.14 3.11
C THR A 151 -12.79 4.51 3.20
N GLY A 152 -12.32 5.50 2.43
CA GLY A 152 -12.89 6.85 2.38
C GLY A 152 -12.79 7.48 1.00
N GLU A 153 -13.26 8.73 0.89
CA GLU A 153 -13.19 9.49 -0.35
C GLU A 153 -11.79 10.12 -0.54
N PRO A 154 -11.22 10.06 -1.75
CA PRO A 154 -10.00 10.78 -2.09
C PRO A 154 -10.14 12.29 -1.85
N THR A 155 -9.20 12.88 -1.14
CA THR A 155 -9.25 14.27 -0.72
C THR A 155 -7.94 14.99 -1.02
N TRP A 156 -8.05 16.17 -1.62
CA TRP A 156 -6.92 17.05 -1.86
C TRP A 156 -6.44 17.71 -0.56
N CYS A 157 -5.19 17.45 -0.19
CA CYS A 157 -4.55 17.93 1.03
C CYS A 157 -3.37 18.84 0.70
N ASN A 158 -3.10 19.84 1.54
CA ASN A 158 -1.92 20.72 1.38
C ASN A 158 -0.63 20.07 1.89
N THR A 159 -0.72 18.85 2.40
CA THR A 159 0.38 18.04 2.93
C THR A 159 0.14 16.60 2.51
N ALA A 160 1.20 15.86 2.19
CA ALA A 160 1.12 14.41 2.02
C ALA A 160 0.79 13.68 3.35
N TYR A 161 0.95 14.37 4.49
CA TYR A 161 1.14 13.72 5.78
C TYR A 161 -0.10 13.33 6.58
N SER A 162 -1.32 13.82 6.31
CA SER A 162 -2.50 13.34 7.06
C SER A 162 -3.83 13.86 6.52
N LEU A 163 -4.78 12.94 6.30
CA LEU A 163 -6.21 13.26 6.16
C LEU A 163 -6.90 13.49 7.51
N ARG A 164 -6.28 13.06 8.60
CA ARG A 164 -6.85 13.09 9.94
C ARG A 164 -6.36 14.33 10.67
N LYS A 165 -7.29 15.22 11.02
CA LYS A 165 -7.03 16.25 12.02
C LYS A 165 -6.99 15.56 13.39
N THR A 166 -5.85 15.66 14.07
CA THR A 166 -5.75 15.36 15.50
C THR A 166 -6.54 16.35 16.34
#